data_AF-A0A2H0YP82-F1
#
_entry.id   AF-A0A2H0YP82-F1
#
_cell.length_a   1.000
_cell.length_b   1.000
_cell.length_c   1.000
_cell.angle_alpha   90.00
_cell.angle_beta   90.00
_cell.angle_gamma   90.00
#
_symmetry.space_group_name_H-M   'P 1'
#
loop_
_entity.id
_entity.type
_entity.pdbx_description
1 polymer ?
#
loop_
_entity_poly.entity_id
_entity_poly.type
_entity_poly.pdbx_seq_one_letter_code
_entity_poly.pdbx_strand_id
1 'polypeptide(L)'
;MIAKGFMTEKDLAEIHKKLETELGRKGAKIDAIYYCPHHPEKGFINEVPGLKIKCDCRKPGIGLLLKTKEEFNINLRKSYLIGDKTSDILAGKKAGCQTILVKTGYGRRDKLFSVKPDFIVNDLLEAVKLIRKEN
;
A
#
# COMPACT_ATOMS: atom_id res chain seq x y z
N MET A 1 5.82 -8.77 -6.43
CA MET A 1 5.93 -10.19 -6.03
C MET A 1 5.57 -11.06 -7.23
N ILE A 2 4.38 -10.89 -7.80
CA ILE A 2 3.93 -11.61 -9.00
C ILE A 2 4.84 -11.37 -10.22
N ALA A 3 5.06 -10.12 -10.65
CA ALA A 3 5.99 -9.82 -11.76
C ALA A 3 7.45 -10.25 -11.53
N LYS A 4 7.84 -10.59 -10.29
CA LYS A 4 9.18 -11.13 -9.97
C LYS A 4 9.22 -12.67 -9.97
N GLY A 5 8.07 -13.33 -10.11
CA GLY A 5 7.97 -14.79 -10.07
C GLY A 5 7.94 -15.40 -8.67
N PHE A 6 7.77 -14.60 -7.62
CA PHE A 6 7.81 -15.10 -6.24
C PHE A 6 6.49 -15.72 -5.77
N MET A 7 5.39 -15.45 -6.46
CA MET A 7 4.06 -15.98 -6.16
C MET A 7 3.14 -15.79 -7.38
N THR A 8 2.10 -16.60 -7.48
CA THR A 8 1.02 -16.46 -8.46
C THR A 8 -0.11 -15.56 -7.92
N GLU A 9 -1.07 -15.19 -8.78
CA GLU A 9 -2.29 -14.51 -8.32
C GLU A 9 -3.15 -15.41 -7.44
N LYS A 10 -3.12 -16.73 -7.68
CA LYS A 10 -3.81 -17.71 -6.82
C LYS A 10 -3.23 -17.71 -5.41
N ASP A 11 -1.90 -17.72 -5.28
CA ASP A 11 -1.24 -17.65 -3.98
C ASP A 11 -1.58 -16.34 -3.25
N LEU A 12 -1.61 -15.22 -3.98
CA LEU A 12 -2.00 -13.94 -3.41
C LEU A 12 -3.46 -13.93 -2.93
N ALA A 13 -4.37 -14.54 -3.71
CA ALA A 13 -5.77 -14.68 -3.32
C ALA A 13 -5.95 -15.52 -2.05
N GLU A 14 -5.18 -16.61 -1.90
CA GLU A 14 -5.16 -17.43 -0.68
C GLU A 14 -4.67 -16.61 0.53
N ILE A 15 -3.62 -15.81 0.36
CA ILE A 15 -3.09 -14.91 1.40
C ILE A 15 -4.15 -13.88 1.81
N HIS A 16 -4.82 -13.24 0.85
CA HIS A 16 -5.88 -12.26 1.12
C HIS A 16 -7.06 -12.90 1.86
N LYS A 17 -7.51 -14.07 1.42
CA LYS A 17 -8.58 -14.82 2.09
C LYS A 17 -8.22 -15.15 3.54
N LYS A 18 -6.96 -15.55 3.79
CA LYS A 18 -6.48 -15.81 5.15
C LYS A 18 -6.47 -14.54 5.99
N LEU A 19 -5.99 -13.42 5.46
CA LEU A 19 -5.99 -12.12 6.12
C LEU A 19 -7.40 -11.70 6.54
N GLU A 20 -8.35 -11.72 5.61
CA GLU A 20 -9.74 -11.37 5.87
C GLU A 20 -10.39 -12.29 6.91
N THR A 21 -10.09 -13.60 6.83
CA THR A 21 -10.62 -14.58 7.80
C THR A 21 -10.12 -14.28 9.22
N GLU A 22 -8.82 -14.03 9.41
CA GLU A 22 -8.27 -13.77 10.75
C GLU A 22 -8.75 -12.43 11.32
N LEU A 23 -8.91 -11.41 10.47
CA LEU A 23 -9.50 -10.13 10.88
C LEU A 23 -10.99 -10.27 11.23
N GLY A 24 -11.75 -10.98 10.40
CA GLY A 24 -13.18 -11.22 10.61
C GLY A 24 -13.47 -11.96 11.91
N ARG A 25 -12.62 -12.93 12.30
CA ARG A 25 -12.68 -13.61 13.61
C ARG A 25 -12.53 -12.68 14.81
N LYS A 26 -11.94 -11.49 14.60
CA LYS A 26 -11.76 -10.45 15.61
C LYS A 26 -12.75 -9.29 15.44
N GLY A 27 -13.74 -9.42 14.55
CA GLY A 27 -14.73 -8.39 14.27
C GLY A 27 -14.21 -7.22 13.43
N ALA A 28 -13.04 -7.35 12.80
CA ALA A 28 -12.50 -6.36 11.89
C ALA A 28 -12.85 -6.69 10.44
N LYS A 29 -13.17 -5.67 9.65
CA LYS A 29 -13.54 -5.80 8.23
C LYS A 29 -12.58 -4.98 7.36
N ILE A 30 -12.24 -5.51 6.19
CA ILE A 30 -11.61 -4.78 5.10
C ILE A 30 -12.66 -4.58 4.01
N ASP A 31 -12.86 -3.35 3.56
CA ASP A 31 -13.87 -3.07 2.53
C ASP A 31 -13.40 -3.41 1.11
N ALA A 32 -12.10 -3.27 0.84
CA ALA A 32 -11.49 -3.72 -0.42
C ALA A 32 -9.97 -3.94 -0.28
N ILE A 33 -9.44 -4.86 -1.08
CA ILE A 33 -8.00 -5.08 -1.23
C ILE A 33 -7.61 -4.81 -2.69
N TYR A 34 -6.78 -3.80 -2.90
CA TYR A 34 -6.18 -3.50 -4.20
C TYR A 34 -4.69 -3.84 -4.18
N TYR A 35 -4.21 -4.39 -5.29
CA TYR A 35 -2.80 -4.70 -5.47
C TYR A 35 -2.35 -4.40 -6.90
N CYS A 36 -1.05 -4.25 -7.09
CA CYS A 36 -0.44 -4.06 -8.40
C CYS A 36 0.50 -5.25 -8.69
N PRO A 37 0.22 -6.07 -9.73
CA PRO A 37 1.04 -7.24 -10.02
C PRO A 37 2.36 -6.90 -10.73
N HIS A 38 2.45 -5.69 -11.32
CA HIS A 38 3.51 -5.24 -12.21
C HIS A 38 4.84 -4.88 -11.53
N HIS A 39 5.93 -4.91 -12.32
CA HIS A 39 7.25 -4.43 -11.92
C HIS A 39 8.07 -3.97 -13.14
N PRO A 40 8.65 -2.76 -13.16
CA PRO A 40 9.35 -2.26 -14.35
C PRO A 40 10.73 -2.89 -14.57
N GLU A 41 11.50 -3.16 -13.51
CA GLU A 41 12.83 -3.78 -13.63
C GLU A 41 12.72 -5.23 -14.09
N LYS A 42 13.64 -5.67 -14.96
CA LYS A 42 13.77 -7.04 -15.49
C LYS A 42 14.95 -7.79 -14.85
N GLY A 43 15.08 -9.08 -15.15
CA GLY A 43 16.23 -9.90 -14.75
C GLY A 43 16.00 -10.77 -13.50
N PHE A 44 14.75 -11.02 -13.12
CA PHE A 44 14.47 -12.01 -12.06
C PHE A 44 14.28 -13.39 -12.67
N ILE A 45 14.81 -14.42 -12.00
CA ILE A 45 14.90 -15.79 -12.53
C ILE A 45 13.56 -16.36 -13.02
N ASN A 46 12.47 -16.10 -12.30
CA ASN A 46 11.13 -16.60 -12.60
C ASN A 46 10.17 -15.48 -13.02
N GLU A 47 10.69 -14.37 -13.53
CA GLU A 47 9.85 -13.21 -13.83
C GLU A 47 8.73 -13.52 -14.83
N VAL A 48 7.60 -12.82 -14.69
CA VAL A 48 6.47 -12.95 -15.61
C VAL A 48 6.59 -11.84 -16.67
N PRO A 49 7.02 -12.14 -17.92
CA PRO A 49 7.41 -11.10 -18.88
C PRO A 49 6.30 -10.09 -19.19
N GLY A 50 5.04 -10.56 -19.28
CA GLY A 50 3.88 -9.69 -19.55
C GLY A 50 3.59 -8.66 -18.45
N LEU A 51 4.13 -8.85 -17.25
CA LEU A 51 3.95 -7.93 -16.11
C LEU A 51 5.14 -6.99 -15.91
N LYS A 52 6.14 -7.03 -16.81
CA LYS A 52 7.37 -6.24 -16.74
C LYS A 52 7.22 -4.85 -17.33
N ILE A 53 6.23 -4.10 -16.84
CA ILE A 53 5.84 -2.81 -17.38
C ILE A 53 5.90 -1.70 -16.35
N LYS A 54 6.04 -0.47 -16.84
CA LYS A 54 5.72 0.73 -16.06
C LYS A 54 4.19 0.87 -16.03
N CYS A 55 3.64 1.20 -14.87
CA CYS A 55 2.21 1.36 -14.68
C CYS A 55 1.92 2.38 -13.57
N ASP A 56 0.70 2.88 -13.53
CA ASP A 56 0.29 3.86 -12.52
C ASP A 56 -0.20 3.21 -11.22
N CYS A 57 -0.46 1.89 -11.21
CA CYS A 57 -0.86 1.18 -9.99
C CYS A 57 0.28 0.95 -9.00
N ARG A 58 1.53 0.86 -9.48
CA ARG A 58 2.68 0.56 -8.64
C ARG A 58 3.16 1.83 -7.96
N LYS A 59 3.08 1.87 -6.63
CA LYS A 59 3.65 2.96 -5.82
C LYS A 59 5.11 3.24 -6.26
N PRO A 60 5.49 4.51 -6.51
CA PRO A 60 4.80 5.74 -6.10
C PRO A 60 3.71 6.27 -7.07
N GLY A 61 3.24 5.45 -8.02
CA GLY A 61 2.00 5.73 -8.76
C GLY A 61 0.77 5.70 -7.86
N ILE A 62 -0.28 6.43 -8.26
CA ILE A 62 -1.51 6.64 -7.46
C ILE A 62 -2.75 5.97 -8.05
N GLY A 63 -2.61 5.18 -9.13
CA GLY A 63 -3.75 4.62 -9.86
C GLY A 63 -4.69 3.78 -9.00
N LEU A 64 -4.15 3.02 -8.03
CA LEU A 64 -5.00 2.28 -7.09
C LEU A 64 -5.78 3.19 -6.14
N LEU A 65 -5.20 4.31 -5.70
CA LEU A 65 -5.88 5.27 -4.82
C LEU A 65 -6.99 6.03 -5.57
N LEU A 66 -6.74 6.37 -6.84
CA LEU A 66 -7.76 6.96 -7.72
C LEU A 66 -8.91 5.99 -7.97
N LYS A 67 -8.60 4.71 -8.21
CA LYS A 67 -9.62 3.66 -8.33
C LYS A 67 -10.47 3.55 -7.05
N THR A 68 -9.83 3.51 -5.87
CA THR A 68 -10.57 3.47 -4.59
C THR A 68 -11.44 4.71 -4.40
N LYS A 69 -10.94 5.90 -4.79
CA LYS A 69 -11.73 7.14 -4.76
C LYS A 69 -13.00 7.02 -5.61
N GLU A 70 -12.89 6.52 -6.83
CA GLU A 70 -14.03 6.37 -7.74
C GLU A 70 -15.02 5.33 -7.23
N GLU A 71 -14.53 4.17 -6.78
CA GLU A 71 -15.37 3.05 -6.35
C GLU A 71 -16.12 3.31 -5.04
N PHE A 72 -15.49 4.02 -4.08
CA PHE A 72 -16.08 4.29 -2.77
C PHE A 72 -16.54 5.74 -2.58
N ASN A 73 -16.40 6.60 -3.60
CA ASN A 73 -16.69 8.03 -3.52
C ASN A 73 -16.01 8.73 -2.31
N ILE A 74 -14.76 8.36 -2.01
CA ILE A 74 -14.02 8.89 -0.85
C ILE A 74 -13.25 10.18 -1.18
N ASN A 75 -13.16 11.09 -0.21
CA ASN A 75 -12.32 12.28 -0.33
C ASN A 75 -10.89 11.99 0.16
N LEU A 76 -9.98 11.71 -0.78
CA LEU A 76 -8.57 11.42 -0.48
C LEU A 76 -7.87 12.50 0.36
N ARG A 77 -8.26 13.78 0.25
CA ARG A 77 -7.68 14.86 1.07
C ARG A 77 -8.04 14.77 2.55
N LYS A 78 -9.11 14.05 2.88
CA LYS A 78 -9.54 13.72 4.25
C LYS A 78 -9.15 12.30 4.64
N SER A 79 -8.35 11.61 3.81
CA SER A 79 -7.92 10.24 4.05
C SER A 79 -6.46 10.17 4.47
N TYR A 80 -6.11 9.09 5.14
CA TYR A 80 -4.75 8.76 5.54
C TYR A 80 -4.20 7.64 4.66
N LEU A 81 -2.94 7.77 4.24
CA LEU A 81 -2.17 6.66 3.71
C LEU A 81 -1.09 6.28 4.72
N ILE A 82 -1.17 5.05 5.22
CA ILE A 82 -0.23 4.49 6.19
C ILE A 82 0.70 3.51 5.46
N GLY A 83 2.01 3.65 5.63
CA GLY A 83 3.00 2.77 4.99
C GLY A 83 4.37 2.84 5.65
N ASP A 84 5.27 1.93 5.26
CA ASP A 84 6.60 1.79 5.86
C ASP A 84 7.75 2.21 4.92
N LYS A 85 7.44 2.46 3.64
CA LYS A 85 8.43 2.86 2.62
C LYS A 85 8.25 4.29 2.15
N THR A 86 9.34 4.87 1.64
CA THR A 86 9.29 6.19 0.99
C THR A 86 8.36 6.22 -0.24
N SER A 87 8.18 5.09 -0.94
CA SER A 87 7.22 4.98 -2.05
C SER A 87 5.76 5.16 -1.63
N ASP A 88 5.41 4.73 -0.41
CA ASP A 88 4.06 4.88 0.13
C ASP A 88 3.79 6.35 0.41
N ILE A 89 4.71 6.99 1.14
CA ILE A 89 4.62 8.41 1.48
C ILE A 89 4.51 9.25 0.20
N LEU A 90 5.34 8.97 -0.81
CA LEU A 90 5.25 9.70 -2.08
C LEU A 90 3.92 9.49 -2.80
N ALA A 91 3.37 8.28 -2.81
CA ALA A 91 2.05 8.02 -3.40
C ALA A 91 0.95 8.78 -2.66
N GLY A 92 0.95 8.77 -1.32
CA GLY A 92 -0.04 9.49 -0.51
C GLY A 92 0.01 10.99 -0.74
N LYS A 93 1.22 11.57 -0.76
CA LYS A 93 1.43 12.99 -1.08
C LYS A 93 0.89 13.35 -2.46
N LYS A 94 1.19 12.56 -3.49
CA LYS A 94 0.69 12.77 -4.86
C LYS A 94 -0.84 12.67 -4.95
N ALA A 95 -1.44 11.77 -4.18
CA ALA A 95 -2.89 11.60 -4.12
C ALA A 95 -3.60 12.68 -3.27
N GLY A 96 -2.83 13.48 -2.52
CA GLY A 96 -3.35 14.49 -1.61
C GLY A 96 -3.77 13.96 -0.24
N CYS A 97 -3.47 12.70 0.09
CA CYS A 97 -3.73 12.13 1.42
C CYS A 97 -2.78 12.71 2.46
N GLN A 98 -3.23 12.67 3.72
CA GLN A 98 -2.31 12.76 4.85
C GLN A 98 -1.48 11.48 4.92
N THR A 99 -0.19 11.58 5.24
CA THR A 99 0.74 10.46 5.18
C THR A 99 1.31 10.11 6.55
N ILE A 100 1.16 8.86 6.95
CA ILE A 100 1.70 8.33 8.21
C ILE A 100 2.74 7.27 7.87
N LEU A 101 3.98 7.51 8.28
CA LEU A 101 5.03 6.51 8.20
C LEU A 101 5.08 5.71 9.51
N VAL A 102 5.00 4.39 9.40
CA VAL A 102 5.27 3.48 10.53
C VAL A 102 6.73 3.04 10.52
N LYS A 103 7.33 2.86 11.70
CA LYS A 103 8.72 2.39 11.84
C LYS A 103 8.86 0.86 11.75
N THR A 104 7.76 0.12 11.79
CA THR A 104 7.74 -1.32 11.45
C THR A 104 8.15 -1.57 10.00
N GLY A 105 8.49 -2.81 9.66
CA GLY A 105 8.89 -3.17 8.30
C GLY A 105 10.16 -2.43 7.86
N TYR A 106 10.10 -1.72 6.74
CA TYR A 106 11.23 -0.94 6.23
C TYR A 106 11.53 0.30 7.08
N GLY A 107 10.53 0.92 7.72
CA GLY A 107 10.73 2.11 8.55
C GLY A 107 11.50 3.23 7.86
N ARG A 108 11.23 3.49 6.57
CA ARG A 108 11.93 4.47 5.69
C ARG A 108 13.41 4.19 5.42
N ARG A 109 13.91 3.00 5.77
CA ARG A 109 15.31 2.60 5.48
C ARG A 109 15.56 2.30 4.00
N ASP A 110 14.51 2.26 3.18
CA ASP A 110 14.59 2.04 1.73
C ASP A 110 15.29 3.18 0.99
N LYS A 111 15.23 4.43 1.50
CA LYS A 111 15.90 5.62 0.93
C LYS A 111 15.66 5.85 -0.58
N LEU A 112 14.58 5.29 -1.14
CA LEU A 112 14.30 5.35 -2.58
C LEU A 112 13.86 6.74 -3.03
N PHE A 113 13.14 7.47 -2.17
CA PHE A 113 12.65 8.81 -2.47
C PHE A 113 12.94 9.79 -1.33
N SER A 114 13.39 10.99 -1.68
CA SER A 114 13.49 12.12 -0.74
C SER A 114 12.11 12.74 -0.53
N VAL A 115 11.33 12.19 0.40
CA VAL A 115 9.98 12.65 0.75
C VAL A 115 9.80 12.68 2.27
N LYS A 116 9.12 13.70 2.79
CA LYS A 116 8.80 13.85 4.22
C LYS A 116 7.35 13.43 4.48
N PRO A 117 7.09 12.48 5.40
CA PRO A 117 5.73 12.14 5.82
C PRO A 117 5.15 13.25 6.72
N ASP A 118 3.83 13.32 6.83
CA ASP A 118 3.15 14.23 7.77
C ASP A 118 3.39 13.80 9.21
N PHE A 119 3.28 12.48 9.45
CA PHE A 119 3.48 11.88 10.76
C PHE A 119 4.43 10.68 10.69
N ILE A 120 5.14 10.44 11.79
CA ILE A 120 5.97 9.25 11.99
C ILE A 120 5.58 8.64 13.33
N VAL A 121 5.19 7.37 13.32
CA VAL A 121 4.77 6.61 14.50
C VAL A 121 5.48 5.26 14.54
N ASN A 122 5.46 4.58 15.69
CA ASN A 122 6.20 3.33 15.85
C ASN A 122 5.54 2.18 15.07
N ASP A 123 4.21 2.09 15.10
CA ASP A 123 3.43 1.00 14.49
C ASP A 123 2.02 1.44 14.06
N LEU A 124 1.24 0.47 13.55
CA LEU A 124 -0.13 0.71 13.10
C LEU A 124 -1.08 1.09 14.26
N LEU A 125 -0.85 0.58 15.48
CA LEU A 125 -1.71 0.89 16.63
C LEU A 125 -1.55 2.36 17.04
N GLU A 126 -0.33 2.88 17.02
CA GLU A 126 -0.09 4.32 17.22
C GLU A 126 -0.70 5.17 16.11
N ALA A 127 -0.64 4.72 14.85
CA ALA A 127 -1.32 5.42 13.75
C ALA A 127 -2.84 5.52 13.99
N VAL A 128 -3.48 4.43 14.45
CA VAL A 128 -4.91 4.42 14.80
C VAL A 128 -5.19 5.40 15.95
N LYS A 129 -4.35 5.42 16.99
CA LYS A 129 -4.51 6.36 18.11
C LYS A 129 -4.40 7.82 17.66
N LEU A 130 -3.54 8.12 16.69
CA LEU A 130 -3.40 9.45 16.11
C LEU A 130 -4.68 9.84 15.36
N ILE A 131 -5.15 9.00 14.43
CA ILE A 131 -6.34 9.26 13.60
C ILE A 131 -7.59 9.48 14.46
N ARG A 132 -7.73 8.71 15.55
CA ARG A 132 -8.87 8.81 16.48
C ARG A 132 -8.88 10.07 17.35
N LYS A 133 -7.77 10.81 17.45
CA LYS A 133 -7.71 12.08 18.20
C LYS A 133 -8.11 13.27 17.34
N GLU A 134 -8.00 13.16 16.02
CA GLU A 134 -8.33 14.23 15.07
C GLU A 134 -9.79 14.17 14.57
N ASN A 135 -10.52 13.11 14.92
CA ASN A 135 -11.96 12.95 14.67
C ASN A 135 -12.71 12.92 16.01
#